data_AF-A0A250FS82-F1
#
_entry.id   AF-A0A250FS82-F1
#
_cell.length_a   1.000
_cell.length_b   1.000
_cell.length_c   1.000
_cell.angle_alpha   90.00
_cell.angle_beta   90.00
_cell.angle_gamma   90.00
#
_symmetry.space_group_name_H-M   'P 1'
#
loop_
_entity.id
_entity.type
_entity.pdbx_description
1 polymer ?
#
loop_
_entity_poly.entity_id
_entity_poly.type
_entity_poly.pdbx_seq_one_letter_code
_entity_poly.pdbx_strand_id
1 'polypeptide(L)' 'MGEELSQWLVEVAEKISAEKNFQKRLSRFPKEIKKAKLLDSDDQEFLEEIFDYMLDLSFIVKENKEELADIYEAYNGL' A
#
# COMPACT_ATOMS: atom_id res chain seq x y z
N MET A 1 11.88 1.14 -15.96
CA MET A 1 11.67 2.08 -14.83
C MET A 1 10.29 2.73 -14.85
N GLY A 2 9.91 3.56 -15.83
CA GLY A 2 8.56 4.16 -15.87
C GLY A 2 7.42 3.15 -16.06
N GLU A 3 7.57 2.26 -17.03
CA GLU A 3 6.65 1.16 -17.35
C GLU A 3 6.49 0.14 -16.20
N GLU A 4 7.61 -0.29 -15.60
CA GLU A 4 7.57 -1.21 -14.45
C GLU A 4 6.88 -0.58 -13.22
N LEU A 5 7.05 0.73 -13.02
CA LEU A 5 6.42 1.45 -11.91
C LEU A 5 4.92 1.63 -12.13
N SER A 6 4.49 2.01 -13.34
CA SER A 6 3.06 2.16 -13.65
C SER A 6 2.33 0.82 -13.58
N GLN A 7 2.93 -0.25 -14.10
CA GLN A 7 2.37 -1.60 -13.98
C GLN A 7 2.23 -2.01 -12.51
N TRP A 8 3.28 -1.82 -11.71
CA TRP A 8 3.27 -2.18 -10.30
C TRP A 8 2.17 -1.42 -9.53
N LEU A 9 1.98 -0.13 -9.81
CA LEU A 9 0.93 0.68 -9.18
C LEU A 9 -0.48 0.18 -9.53
N VAL A 10 -0.72 -0.21 -10.78
CA VAL A 10 -2.01 -0.80 -11.20
C VAL A 10 -2.25 -2.13 -10.48
N GLU A 11 -1.26 -3.02 -10.45
CA GLU A 11 -1.37 -4.31 -9.75
C GLU A 11 -1.65 -4.13 -8.24
N VAL A 12 -1.00 -3.14 -7.61
CA VAL A 12 -1.25 -2.80 -6.20
C VAL A 12 -2.66 -2.26 -6.02
N ALA A 13 -3.14 -1.37 -6.89
CA ALA A 13 -4.49 -0.81 -6.84
C ALA A 13 -5.58 -1.90 -6.97
N GLU A 14 -5.36 -2.87 -7.85
CA GLU A 14 -6.25 -4.01 -8.04
C GLU A 14 -6.30 -4.90 -6.78
N LYS A 15 -5.14 -5.24 -6.21
CA LYS A 15 -5.08 -6.06 -4.99
C LYS A 15 -5.76 -5.37 -3.80
N ILE A 16 -5.52 -4.08 -3.62
CA ILE A 16 -6.19 -3.28 -2.58
C ILE A 16 -7.71 -3.26 -2.80
N SER A 17 -8.15 -3.12 -4.05
CA SER A 17 -9.58 -3.10 -4.41
C SER A 17 -10.27 -4.46 -4.21
N ALA A 18 -9.57 -5.55 -4.50
CA ALA A 18 -10.07 -6.91 -4.37
C ALA A 18 -10.18 -7.36 -2.92
N GLU A 19 -9.26 -6.91 -2.05
CA GLU A 19 -9.28 -7.29 -0.64
C GLU A 19 -10.17 -6.38 0.21
N LYS A 20 -11.37 -6.88 0.52
CA LYS A 20 -12.28 -6.23 1.46
C LYS A 20 -11.61 -6.10 2.83
N ASN A 21 -11.41 -4.86 3.28
CA ASN A 21 -10.77 -4.48 4.53
C ASN A 21 -9.23 -4.42 4.54
N PHE A 22 -8.53 -4.41 3.39
CA PHE A 22 -7.07 -4.28 3.35
C PHE A 22 -6.53 -3.15 4.24
N GLN A 23 -7.01 -1.93 4.03
CA GLN A 23 -6.67 -0.72 4.83
C GLN A 23 -6.96 -0.89 6.32
N LYS A 24 -8.07 -1.55 6.65
CA LYS A 24 -8.46 -1.82 8.05
C LYS A 24 -7.57 -2.87 8.71
N ARG A 25 -7.04 -3.84 7.96
CA ARG A 25 -6.05 -4.81 8.47
C ARG A 25 -4.70 -4.14 8.66
N LEU A 26 -4.27 -3.35 7.67
CA LEU A 26 -3.01 -2.63 7.68
C LEU A 26 -2.91 -1.67 8.88
N SER A 27 -3.96 -0.88 9.14
CA SER A 27 -4.04 0.02 10.32
C SER A 27 -4.11 -0.68 11.69
N ARG A 28 -4.35 -2.00 11.73
CA ARG A 28 -4.42 -2.79 12.97
C ARG A 28 -3.11 -3.50 13.29
N PHE A 29 -2.32 -3.81 12.27
CA PHE A 29 -1.15 -4.66 12.40
C PHE A 29 -0.11 -4.11 13.40
N PRO A 30 0.24 -2.80 13.39
CA PRO A 30 1.21 -2.29 14.35
C PRO A 30 0.73 -2.38 15.81
N LYS A 31 -0.58 -2.21 16.02
CA LYS A 31 -1.22 -2.37 17.35
C LYS A 31 -1.16 -3.82 17.83
N GLU A 32 -1.21 -4.79 16.93
CA GLU A 32 -1.07 -6.21 17.26
C GLU A 32 0.38 -6.57 17.57
N ILE A 33 1.35 -6.03 16.82
CA ILE A 33 2.79 -6.19 17.10
C ILE A 33 3.15 -5.64 18.48
N LYS A 34 2.73 -4.41 18.80
CA LYS A 34 2.94 -3.79 20.12
C LYS A 34 2.42 -4.65 21.26
N LYS A 35 1.27 -5.30 21.08
CA LYS A 35 0.70 -6.21 22.09
C LYS A 35 1.49 -7.50 22.23
N ALA A 36 2.07 -8.01 21.14
CA ALA A 36 2.82 -9.24 21.14
C ALA A 36 4.20 -9.10 21.81
N LYS A 37 4.70 -7.87 22.01
CA LYS A 37 6.03 -7.57 22.60
C LYS A 37 7.17 -8.37 21.97
N LEU A 38 7.06 -8.62 20.67
CA LEU A 38 8.01 -9.44 19.90
C LEU A 38 9.29 -8.69 19.54
N LEU A 39 9.26 -7.36 19.62
CA LEU A 39 10.29 -6.46 19.13
C LEU A 39 10.65 -5.43 20.20
N ASP A 40 11.84 -4.85 20.11
CA ASP A 40 12.22 -3.72 20.96
C ASP A 40 11.47 -2.43 20.55
N SER A 41 11.69 -1.34 21.30
CA SER A 41 10.98 -0.08 21.07
C SER A 41 11.26 0.53 19.70
N ASP A 42 12.50 0.40 19.23
CA ASP A 42 12.98 1.10 18.05
C ASP A 42 12.46 0.38 16.80
N ASP A 43 12.50 -0.95 16.81
CA ASP A 43 11.88 -1.79 15.78
C ASP A 43 10.35 -1.61 15.72
N GLN A 44 9.70 -1.41 16.87
CA GLN A 44 8.25 -1.14 16.92
C GLN A 44 7.90 0.21 16.29
N GLU A 45 8.66 1.25 16.59
CA GLU A 45 8.45 2.60 16.04
C GLU A 45 8.70 2.62 14.53
N PHE A 46 9.77 1.98 14.07
CA PHE A 46 10.07 1.85 12.64
C PHE A 46 8.97 1.10 11.87
N LEU A 47 8.45 0.00 12.43
CA LEU A 47 7.35 -0.72 11.79
C LEU A 47 6.06 0.08 11.78
N GLU A 48 5.76 0.85 12.84
CA GLU A 48 4.61 1.76 12.81
C GLU A 48 4.70 2.75 11.66
N GLU A 49 5.86 3.37 11.48
CA GLU A 49 6.10 4.33 10.42
C GLU A 49 5.93 3.71 9.03
N ILE A 50 6.48 2.51 8.80
CA ILE A 50 6.30 1.77 7.54
C ILE A 50 4.82 1.49 7.26
N PHE A 51 4.09 1.01 8.26
CA PHE A 51 2.68 0.65 8.08
C PHE A 51 1.80 1.87 7.84
N ASP A 52 2.12 3.01 8.46
CA ASP A 52 1.46 4.28 8.20
C ASP A 52 1.72 4.74 6.75
N TYR A 53 2.98 4.69 6.28
CA TYR A 53 3.29 4.99 4.87
C TYR A 53 2.58 4.06 3.89
N MET A 54 2.54 2.76 4.17
CA MET A 54 1.81 1.80 3.35
C MET A 54 0.30 2.09 3.36
N LEU A 55 -0.24 2.54 4.49
CA LEU A 55 -1.65 2.88 4.63
C LEU A 55 -2.00 4.11 3.80
N ASP A 56 -1.20 5.16 3.88
CA ASP A 56 -1.36 6.36 3.07
C ASP A 56 -1.26 6.05 1.58
N LEU A 57 -0.23 5.29 1.18
CA LEU A 57 -0.08 4.85 -0.21
C LEU A 57 -1.30 4.04 -0.68
N SER A 58 -1.86 3.20 0.18
CA SER A 58 -3.04 2.41 -0.18
C SER A 58 -4.30 3.25 -0.40
N PHE A 59 -4.42 4.40 0.27
CA PHE A 59 -5.50 5.36 0.00
C PHE A 59 -5.26 6.06 -1.33
N ILE A 60 -4.07 6.62 -1.53
CA ILE A 60 -3.69 7.33 -2.76
C ILE A 60 -3.89 6.41 -3.98
N VAL A 61 -3.35 5.20 -3.94
CA VAL A 61 -3.42 4.26 -5.06
C VAL A 61 -4.86 3.82 -5.36
N LYS A 62 -5.70 3.69 -4.32
CA LYS A 62 -7.12 3.33 -4.49
C LYS A 62 -7.94 4.48 -5.06
N GLU A 63 -7.71 5.71 -4.60
CA GLU A 63 -8.43 6.91 -5.06
C GLU A 63 -8.06 7.28 -6.50
N ASN A 64 -6.81 7.07 -6.89
CA ASN A 64 -6.30 7.41 -8.22
C ASN A 64 -6.27 6.19 -9.17
N LYS A 65 -7.07 5.14 -8.90
CA LYS A 65 -7.00 3.88 -9.66
C LYS A 65 -7.23 4.06 -11.16
N GLU A 66 -8.20 4.89 -11.55
CA GLU A 66 -8.51 5.14 -12.96
C GLU A 66 -7.36 5.90 -13.63
N GLU A 67 -6.84 6.96 -12.99
CA GLU A 67 -5.69 7.72 -13.49
C GLU A 67 -4.42 6.87 -13.60
N LEU A 68 -4.21 5.92 -12.69
CA LEU A 68 -3.11 4.96 -12.77
C LEU A 68 -3.24 4.02 -13.97
N ALA A 69 -4.46 3.60 -14.31
CA ALA A 69 -4.72 2.80 -15.50
C ALA A 69 -4.44 3.61 -16.78
N ASP A 70 -4.89 4.87 -16.83
CA ASP A 70 -4.62 5.77 -17.95
C ASP A 70 -3.12 6.03 -18.14
N ILE A 71 -2.37 6.23 -17.03
CA ILE A 71 -0.90 6.37 -17.07
C ILE A 71 -0.25 5.09 -17.60
N TYR A 72 -0.71 3.92 -17.16
CA TYR A 72 -0.19 2.65 -17.64
C TYR A 72 -0.44 2.45 -19.14
N GLU A 73 -1.66 2.71 -19.63
CA GLU A 73 -2.00 2.65 -21.06
C GLU A 73 -1.13 3.62 -21.88
N ALA A 74 -1.03 4.88 -21.43
CA ALA A 74 -0.24 5.91 -22.09
C ALA A 74 1.27 5.62 -22.16
N TYR A 75 1.85 5.05 -21.10
CA TYR A 75 3.28 4.71 -21.06
C TYR A 75 3.62 3.46 -21.86
N ASN A 76 2.69 2.49 -21.95
CA ASN A 76 2.96 1.20 -22.56
C ASN A 76 2.39 1.06 -23.98
N GLY A 77 1.78 2.12 -24.51
CA GLY A 77 1.25 2.18 -25.87
C GLY A 77 0.08 1.23 -26.12
N LEU A 78 -0.67 0.91 -25.06
CA LEU A 78 -1.90 0.10 -25.12
C LEU A 78 -3.11 0.98 -25.40
#